data_AF-A0A844MPK1-F1
#
_entry.id   AF-A0A844MPK1-F1
#
_cell.length_a   1.000
_cell.length_b   1.000
_cell.length_c   1.000
_cell.angle_alpha   90.00
_cell.angle_beta   90.00
_cell.angle_gamma   90.00
#
_symmetry.space_group_name_H-M   'P 1'
#
loop_
_entity.id
_entity.type
_entity.pdbx_description
1 polymer ?
#
loop_
_entity_poly.entity_id
_entity_poly.type
_entity_poly.pdbx_seq_one_letter_code
_entity_poly.pdbx_strand_id
1 'polypeptide(L)'
;MATKSRADKYFLPTGISLIGGLLIIAPLFLKIPSDYATFVAKDTLNKSETINRDRIAQRKATADLIKKTGLLPFGRTLRIIDYDDGHKPPKLTRQTLQHYLADEVVFVYDRSSTCIGKIQNRRFIWKRDSSTVCNDAPVINSDSEY
;
A
#
# COMPACT_ATOMS: atom_id res chain seq x y z
N MET A 1 -41.99 8.21 76.23
CA MET A 1 -40.97 7.14 76.42
C MET A 1 -40.54 6.67 75.04
N ALA A 2 -39.36 7.09 74.56
CA ALA A 2 -38.86 6.69 73.24
C ALA A 2 -37.99 5.43 73.39
N THR A 3 -38.38 4.34 72.74
CA THR A 3 -37.64 3.08 72.71
C THR A 3 -36.46 3.19 71.77
N LYS A 4 -35.26 3.40 72.31
CA LYS A 4 -34.00 3.44 71.55
C LYS A 4 -33.66 2.02 71.07
N SER A 5 -33.82 1.75 69.78
CA SER A 5 -33.57 0.44 69.17
C SER A 5 -32.08 0.08 69.21
N ARG A 6 -31.75 -1.17 69.57
CA ARG A 6 -30.36 -1.67 69.69
C ARG A 6 -29.59 -1.70 68.36
N ALA A 7 -30.26 -1.51 67.23
CA ALA A 7 -29.66 -1.49 65.89
C ALA A 7 -28.72 -0.29 65.66
N ASP A 8 -28.97 0.84 66.32
CA ASP A 8 -28.22 2.09 66.10
C ASP A 8 -26.76 2.01 66.58
N LYS A 9 -26.42 1.04 67.44
CA LYS A 9 -25.07 0.88 68.02
C LYS A 9 -24.03 0.36 67.02
N TYR A 10 -24.46 -0.29 65.93
CA TYR A 10 -23.54 -0.91 64.96
C TYR A 10 -23.47 -0.15 63.63
N PHE A 11 -24.30 0.88 63.44
CA PHE A 11 -24.38 1.62 62.18
C PHE A 11 -23.10 2.41 61.85
N LEU A 12 -22.48 3.02 62.87
CA LEU A 12 -21.22 3.76 62.74
C LEU A 12 -20.02 2.86 62.36
N PRO A 13 -19.72 1.76 63.07
CA PRO A 13 -18.57 0.92 62.73
C PRO A 13 -18.75 0.17 61.40
N THR A 14 -19.97 -0.28 61.06
CA THR A 14 -20.22 -0.93 59.77
C THR A 14 -20.12 0.05 58.60
N GLY A 15 -20.58 1.30 58.77
CA GLY A 15 -20.43 2.35 57.75
C GLY A 15 -18.97 2.67 57.45
N ILE A 16 -18.13 2.80 58.48
CA ILE A 16 -16.69 3.07 58.31
C ILE A 16 -15.98 1.89 57.63
N SER A 17 -16.31 0.66 58.00
CA SER A 17 -15.77 -0.54 57.36
C SER A 17 -16.15 -0.62 55.87
N LEU A 18 -17.38 -0.22 55.51
CA LEU A 18 -17.85 -0.23 54.13
C LEU A 18 -17.12 0.81 53.29
N ILE A 19 -16.98 2.04 53.80
CA ILE A 19 -16.26 3.12 53.12
C ILE A 19 -14.77 2.76 52.96
N GLY A 20 -14.16 2.18 54.00
CA GLY A 20 -12.78 1.70 53.95
C GLY A 20 -12.59 0.59 52.90
N GLY A 21 -13.51 -0.38 52.84
CA GLY A 21 -13.50 -1.41 51.80
C GLY A 21 -13.66 -0.83 50.38
N LEU A 22 -14.53 0.16 50.21
CA LEU A 22 -14.79 0.80 48.92
C LEU A 22 -13.56 1.59 48.43
N LEU A 23 -12.85 2.27 49.33
CA LEU A 23 -11.60 3.01 49.01
C LEU A 23 -10.45 2.09 48.59
N ILE A 24 -10.36 0.88 49.16
CA ILE A 24 -9.32 -0.09 48.79
C ILE A 24 -9.58 -0.68 47.39
N ILE A 25 -10.86 -0.85 47.03
CA ILE A 25 -11.25 -1.49 45.76
C ILE A 25 -11.39 -0.46 44.62
N ALA A 26 -11.70 0.81 44.91
CA ALA A 26 -11.81 1.89 43.93
C ALA A 26 -10.62 2.02 42.94
N PRO A 27 -9.34 1.98 43.36
CA PRO A 27 -8.22 2.13 42.43
C PRO A 27 -8.06 0.97 41.44
N LEU A 28 -8.59 -0.23 41.76
CA LEU A 28 -8.60 -1.36 40.82
C LEU A 28 -9.58 -1.07 39.67
N PHE A 29 -10.78 -0.58 39.97
CA PHE A 29 -11.78 -0.28 38.94
C PHE A 29 -11.43 0.94 38.06
N LEU A 30 -10.66 1.89 38.58
CA LEU A 30 -10.22 3.07 37.83
C LEU A 30 -9.05 2.79 36.87
N LYS A 31 -8.13 1.86 37.20
CA LYS A 31 -6.93 1.57 36.36
C LYS A 31 -7.17 0.57 35.23
N ILE A 32 -8.09 -0.38 35.40
CA ILE A 32 -8.40 -1.39 34.38
C ILE A 32 -8.85 -0.78 33.04
N PRO A 33 -9.75 0.23 32.98
CA PRO A 33 -10.20 0.76 31.68
C PRO A 33 -9.11 1.56 30.95
N SER A 34 -8.20 2.24 31.66
CA SER A 34 -7.11 3.00 31.04
C SER A 34 -6.06 2.08 30.43
N ASP A 35 -5.69 1.01 31.14
CA ASP A 35 -4.69 0.05 30.66
C ASP A 35 -5.23 -0.75 29.47
N TYR A 36 -6.52 -1.11 29.49
CA TYR A 36 -7.18 -1.76 28.35
C TYR A 36 -7.22 -0.86 27.11
N ALA A 37 -7.56 0.43 27.26
CA ALA A 37 -7.59 1.37 26.14
C ALA A 37 -6.21 1.52 25.47
N THR A 38 -5.13 1.60 26.26
CA THR A 38 -3.77 1.68 25.72
C THR A 38 -3.31 0.39 25.05
N PHE A 39 -3.73 -0.79 25.57
CA PHE A 39 -3.43 -2.08 24.96
C PHE A 39 -4.13 -2.25 23.62
N VAL A 40 -5.43 -1.92 23.52
CA VAL A 40 -6.19 -1.98 22.26
C VAL A 40 -5.61 -1.00 21.23
N ALA A 41 -5.21 0.20 21.65
CA ALA A 41 -4.56 1.16 20.75
C ALA A 41 -3.22 0.63 20.21
N LYS A 42 -2.40 -0.01 21.07
CA LYS A 42 -1.13 -0.63 20.63
C LYS A 42 -1.35 -1.83 19.71
N ASP A 43 -2.32 -2.68 20.03
CA ASP A 43 -2.64 -3.86 19.22
C ASP A 43 -3.18 -3.48 17.83
N THR A 44 -4.05 -2.46 17.76
CA THR A 44 -4.55 -1.95 16.47
C THR A 44 -3.45 -1.33 15.62
N LEU A 45 -2.53 -0.56 16.22
CA LEU A 45 -1.37 -0.02 15.51
C LEU A 45 -0.46 -1.14 14.99
N ASN A 46 -0.10 -2.10 15.83
CA ASN A 46 0.74 -3.24 15.43
C ASN A 46 0.10 -4.06 14.30
N LYS A 47 -1.21 -4.33 14.39
CA LYS A 47 -1.97 -5.01 13.33
C LYS A 47 -1.99 -4.20 12.03
N SER A 48 -2.14 -2.88 12.13
CA SER A 48 -2.11 -2.02 10.94
C SER A 48 -0.73 -2.01 10.28
N GLU A 49 0.34 -2.03 11.07
CA GLU A 49 1.72 -2.07 10.59
C GLU A 49 2.04 -3.41 9.91
N THR A 50 1.65 -4.54 10.50
CA THR A 50 1.88 -5.87 9.91
C THR A 50 1.13 -6.03 8.59
N ILE A 51 -0.14 -5.62 8.51
CA ILE A 51 -0.92 -5.64 7.26
C ILE A 51 -0.24 -4.80 6.18
N ASN A 52 0.29 -3.62 6.54
CA ASN A 52 0.97 -2.75 5.58
C ASN A 52 2.29 -3.37 5.10
N ARG A 53 3.07 -3.98 6.00
CA ARG A 53 4.30 -4.70 5.64
C ARG A 53 4.00 -5.88 4.72
N ASP A 54 2.96 -6.65 5.01
CA ASP A 54 2.54 -7.80 4.19
C ASP A 54 2.10 -7.36 2.78
N ARG A 55 1.34 -6.26 2.69
CA ARG A 55 0.95 -5.68 1.38
C ARG A 55 2.16 -5.23 0.57
N ILE A 56 3.17 -4.62 1.21
CA ILE A 56 4.40 -4.21 0.53
C ILE A 56 5.19 -5.44 0.06
N ALA A 57 5.29 -6.48 0.89
CA ALA A 57 5.95 -7.72 0.54
C ALA A 57 5.27 -8.42 -0.64
N GLN A 58 3.93 -8.50 -0.63
CA GLN A 58 3.14 -9.04 -1.74
C GLN A 58 3.34 -8.22 -3.02
N ARG A 59 3.28 -6.89 -2.95
CA ARG A 59 3.53 -6.02 -4.11
C ARG A 59 4.92 -6.21 -4.69
N LYS A 60 5.94 -6.34 -3.83
CA LYS A 60 7.31 -6.61 -4.25
C LYS A 60 7.42 -7.98 -4.91
N ALA A 61 6.86 -9.02 -4.31
CA ALA A 61 6.86 -10.37 -4.88
C ALA A 61 6.16 -10.41 -6.24
N THR A 62 5.01 -9.75 -6.39
CA THR A 62 4.32 -9.62 -7.67
C THR A 62 5.14 -8.83 -8.69
N ALA A 63 5.77 -7.72 -8.30
CA ALA A 63 6.64 -6.96 -9.19
C ALA A 63 7.87 -7.75 -9.64
N ASP A 64 8.49 -8.52 -8.74
CA ASP A 64 9.61 -9.40 -9.04
C ASP A 64 9.19 -10.55 -9.96
N LEU A 65 7.99 -11.11 -9.76
CA LEU A 65 7.42 -12.12 -10.66
C LEU A 65 7.16 -11.54 -12.06
N ILE A 66 6.53 -10.37 -12.16
CA ILE A 66 6.31 -9.65 -13.44
C ILE A 66 7.65 -9.40 -14.14
N LYS A 67 8.68 -8.98 -13.39
CA LYS A 67 10.03 -8.76 -13.93
C LYS A 67 10.68 -10.05 -14.42
N LYS A 68 10.47 -11.18 -13.71
CA LYS A 68 11.03 -12.50 -14.07
C LYS A 68 10.32 -13.15 -15.26
N THR A 69 9.00 -13.01 -15.34
CA THR A 69 8.19 -13.61 -16.40
C THR A 69 8.24 -12.83 -17.70
N GLY A 70 8.79 -11.62 -17.70
CA GLY A 70 8.77 -10.73 -18.87
C GLY A 70 7.37 -10.27 -19.26
N LEU A 71 6.34 -10.64 -18.47
CA LEU A 71 4.96 -10.23 -18.68
C LEU A 71 4.88 -8.73 -18.44
N LEU A 72 4.45 -8.00 -19.48
CA LEU A 72 4.36 -6.55 -19.44
C LEU A 72 3.17 -6.15 -18.55
N PRO A 73 3.33 -5.19 -17.63
CA PRO A 73 2.18 -4.63 -16.92
C PRO A 73 1.23 -4.03 -17.94
N PHE A 74 0.02 -4.59 -18.03
CA PHE A 74 -1.02 -4.17 -18.96
C PHE A 74 -1.15 -2.64 -18.99
N GLY A 75 -1.05 -2.04 -20.18
CA GLY A 75 -1.19 -0.60 -20.42
C GLY A 75 0.12 0.18 -20.57
N ARG A 76 1.28 -0.33 -20.09
CA ARG A 76 2.54 0.45 -20.05
C ARG A 76 3.54 0.18 -21.16
N THR A 77 3.15 -0.60 -22.16
CA THR A 77 4.01 -0.92 -23.32
C THR A 77 3.24 -0.91 -24.61
N LEU A 78 3.85 -0.34 -25.64
CA LEU A 78 3.32 -0.30 -27.01
C LEU A 78 4.26 -1.09 -27.92
N ARG A 79 3.77 -2.14 -28.57
CA ARG A 79 4.52 -2.85 -29.61
C ARG A 79 4.03 -2.41 -30.98
N ILE A 80 4.94 -1.96 -31.84
CA ILE A 80 4.63 -1.60 -33.22
C ILE A 80 4.97 -2.78 -34.10
N ILE A 81 3.95 -3.43 -34.67
CA ILE A 81 4.10 -4.68 -35.44
C ILE A 81 4.70 -4.41 -36.84
N ASP A 82 4.35 -3.28 -37.43
CA ASP A 82 4.73 -2.89 -38.80
C ASP A 82 5.99 -2.01 -38.86
N TYR A 83 6.72 -1.94 -37.75
CA TYR A 83 8.01 -1.26 -37.70
C TYR A 83 9.10 -2.33 -37.57
N ASP A 84 10.25 -1.98 -38.13
CA ASP A 84 11.54 -2.61 -37.87
C ASP A 84 12.47 -1.43 -37.57
N ASP A 85 13.38 -1.57 -36.62
CA ASP A 85 14.28 -0.52 -36.13
C ASP A 85 15.30 -0.05 -37.18
N GLY A 86 14.78 0.59 -38.23
CA GLY A 86 15.51 1.14 -39.36
C GLY A 86 15.96 2.58 -39.10
N HIS A 87 16.41 3.29 -40.14
CA HIS A 87 17.01 4.63 -40.03
C HIS A 87 15.99 5.79 -39.84
N LYS A 88 14.69 5.50 -39.84
CA LYS A 88 13.63 6.51 -39.77
C LYS A 88 12.80 6.35 -38.49
N PRO A 89 12.33 7.44 -37.87
CA PRO A 89 11.49 7.34 -36.69
C PRO A 89 10.15 6.66 -37.04
N PRO A 90 9.58 5.86 -36.11
CA PRO A 90 8.25 5.28 -36.31
C PRO A 90 7.21 6.39 -36.41
N LYS A 91 6.26 6.24 -37.34
CA LYS A 91 5.15 7.18 -37.50
C LYS A 91 4.07 6.90 -36.46
N LEU A 92 4.26 7.39 -35.24
CA LEU A 92 3.21 7.37 -34.21
C LEU A 92 2.18 8.44 -34.53
N THR A 93 0.91 8.03 -34.69
CA THR A 93 -0.18 8.99 -34.93
C THR A 93 -0.46 9.79 -33.66
N ARG A 94 -1.00 11.01 -33.82
CA ARG A 94 -1.45 11.80 -32.66
C ARG A 94 -2.55 11.08 -31.87
N GLN A 95 -3.38 10.28 -32.52
CA GLN A 95 -4.43 9.49 -31.86
C GLN A 95 -3.82 8.46 -30.90
N THR A 96 -2.77 7.76 -31.35
CA THR A 96 -2.02 6.82 -30.49
C THR A 96 -1.41 7.53 -29.28
N LEU A 97 -0.85 8.72 -29.46
CA LEU A 97 -0.27 9.50 -28.35
C LEU A 97 -1.32 10.04 -27.37
N GLN A 98 -2.54 10.31 -27.84
CA GLN A 98 -3.66 10.79 -27.02
C GLN A 98 -4.31 9.69 -26.17
N HIS A 99 -4.13 8.42 -26.53
CA HIS A 99 -4.59 7.29 -25.71
C HIS A 99 -3.83 7.17 -24.39
N TYR A 100 -2.62 7.73 -24.32
CA TYR A 100 -1.79 7.72 -23.12
C TYR A 100 -1.98 9.00 -22.30
N LEU A 101 -1.99 8.84 -20.98
CA LEU A 101 -2.06 9.96 -20.05
C LEU A 101 -0.74 10.75 -20.04
N ALA A 102 -0.78 11.99 -19.58
CA ALA A 102 0.41 12.85 -19.56
C ALA A 102 1.44 12.37 -18.53
N ASP A 103 0.98 11.82 -17.42
CA ASP A 103 1.77 11.27 -16.31
C ASP A 103 2.26 9.83 -16.54
N GLU A 104 1.85 9.20 -17.64
CA GLU A 104 2.24 7.84 -17.97
C GLU A 104 3.55 7.79 -18.76
N VAL A 105 4.40 6.82 -18.43
CA VAL A 105 5.60 6.47 -19.21
C VAL A 105 5.35 5.11 -19.86
N VAL A 106 5.33 5.10 -21.18
CA VAL A 106 5.09 3.89 -21.98
C VAL A 106 6.30 3.57 -22.83
N PHE A 107 6.87 2.39 -22.67
CA PHE A 107 8.00 1.95 -23.49
C PHE A 107 7.48 1.41 -24.83
N VAL A 108 8.12 1.84 -25.90
CA VAL A 108 7.75 1.46 -27.26
C VAL A 108 8.76 0.45 -27.77
N TYR A 109 8.26 -0.66 -28.28
CA TYR A 109 9.04 -1.78 -28.79
C TYR A 109 8.75 -2.03 -30.25
N ASP A 110 9.78 -2.52 -30.91
CA ASP A 110 9.73 -3.01 -32.27
C ASP A 110 9.05 -4.39 -32.39
N ARG A 111 8.85 -4.87 -33.61
CA ARG A 111 8.40 -6.25 -33.87
C ARG A 111 9.28 -7.29 -33.19
N SER A 112 10.59 -7.11 -33.23
CA SER A 112 11.59 -7.99 -32.59
C SER A 112 11.72 -7.76 -31.07
N SER A 113 10.77 -7.07 -30.44
CA SER A 113 10.77 -6.74 -29.01
C SER A 113 11.99 -5.91 -28.55
N THR A 114 12.65 -5.22 -29.48
CA THR A 114 13.72 -4.26 -29.20
C THR A 114 13.12 -2.93 -28.80
N CYS A 115 13.61 -2.30 -27.72
CA CYS A 115 13.17 -0.94 -27.38
C CYS A 115 13.56 0.06 -28.48
N ILE A 116 12.60 0.85 -28.93
CA ILE A 116 12.79 1.91 -29.95
C ILE A 116 12.62 3.31 -29.37
N GLY A 117 11.94 3.43 -28.22
CA GLY A 117 11.71 4.71 -27.60
C GLY A 117 10.78 4.63 -26.40
N LYS A 118 10.35 5.79 -25.91
CA LYS A 118 9.30 5.89 -24.89
C LYS A 118 8.35 7.04 -25.20
N ILE A 119 7.09 6.86 -24.84
CA ILE A 119 6.09 7.92 -24.81
C ILE A 119 6.06 8.48 -23.40
N GLN A 120 6.27 9.79 -23.28
CA GLN A 120 6.18 10.52 -22.03
C GLN A 120 5.57 11.89 -22.31
N ASN A 121 4.66 12.37 -21.45
CA ASN A 121 3.96 13.65 -21.66
C ASN A 121 3.28 13.73 -23.04
N ARG A 122 2.68 12.63 -23.52
CA ARG A 122 2.06 12.51 -24.86
C ARG A 122 2.99 12.81 -26.04
N ARG A 123 4.31 12.71 -25.82
CA ARG A 123 5.32 12.86 -26.86
C ARG A 123 6.10 11.57 -26.97
N PHE A 124 6.32 11.13 -28.21
CA PHE A 124 7.25 10.05 -28.47
C PHE A 124 8.67 10.60 -28.47
N ILE A 125 9.53 9.97 -27.67
CA ILE A 125 10.96 10.24 -27.61
C ILE A 125 11.65 9.02 -28.22
N TRP A 126 12.37 9.25 -29.31
CA TRP A 126 13.04 8.18 -30.04
C TRP A 126 14.43 7.91 -29.46
N LYS A 127 14.86 6.65 -29.46
CA LYS A 127 16.16 6.25 -28.89
C LYS A 127 17.37 6.87 -29.59
N ARG A 128 17.24 7.28 -30.86
CA ARG A 128 18.34 7.96 -31.57
C ARG A 128 18.50 9.42 -31.15
N ASP A 129 17.41 10.06 -30.72
CA ASP A 129 17.44 11.45 -30.23
C ASP A 129 17.95 11.51 -28.79
N SER A 130 17.79 10.42 -28.03
CA SER A 130 18.28 10.31 -26.66
C SER A 130 18.62 8.86 -26.30
N SER A 131 19.92 8.62 -26.04
CA SER A 131 20.45 7.29 -25.69
C SER A 131 19.90 6.73 -24.39
N THR A 132 19.41 7.59 -23.49
CA THR A 132 18.89 7.18 -22.17
C THR A 132 17.46 6.65 -22.20
N VAL A 133 16.77 6.74 -23.33
CA VAL A 133 15.34 6.46 -23.42
C VAL A 133 15.01 4.99 -23.12
N CYS A 134 15.90 4.08 -23.52
CA CYS A 134 15.70 2.64 -23.37
C CYS A 134 16.41 2.03 -22.15
N ASN A 135 17.10 2.82 -21.33
CA ASN A 135 17.88 2.29 -20.19
C ASN A 135 17.01 1.60 -19.14
N ASP A 136 15.82 2.15 -18.89
CA ASP A 136 14.85 1.63 -17.92
C ASP A 136 13.78 0.74 -18.57
N ALA A 137 13.94 0.41 -19.86
CA ALA A 137 12.98 -0.40 -20.57
C ALA A 137 13.01 -1.83 -20.02
N PRO A 138 11.84 -2.43 -19.67
CA PRO A 138 11.80 -3.83 -19.28
C PRO A 138 12.30 -4.72 -20.42
N VAL A 139 13.09 -5.74 -20.08
CA VAL A 139 13.57 -6.75 -21.03
C VAL A 139 12.40 -7.66 -21.37
N ILE A 140 12.00 -7.69 -22.64
CA ILE A 140 10.96 -8.60 -23.14
C ILE A 140 11.67 -9.85 -23.65
N ASN A 141 11.58 -10.94 -22.91
CA ASN A 141 11.97 -12.26 -23.44
C ASN A 141 10.87 -12.72 -24.39
N SER A 142 11.22 -12.96 -25.65
CA SER A 142 10.30 -13.31 -26.74
C SER A 142 9.65 -14.70 -26.63
N ASP A 143 9.82 -15.40 -25.50
CA ASP A 143 9.34 -16.79 -25.33
C ASP A 143 7.85 -16.88 -24.97
N SER A 144 7.17 -15.74 -24.79
CA SER A 144 5.72 -15.67 -24.55
C SER A 144 4.99 -15.20 -25.81
N GLU A 145 5.04 -16.00 -26.87
CA GLU A 145 4.22 -15.83 -28.06
C GLU A 145 2.90 -16.58 -27.82
N TYR A 146 1.80 -15.84 -27.67
CA TYR A 146 0.41 -16.32 -27.70
C TYR A 146 -0.29 -15.70 -28.90
#